data_AF-A0A6G0WHF3-F1
#
_entry.id   AF-A0A6G0WHF3-F1
#
_cell.length_a   1.000
_cell.length_b   1.000
_cell.length_c   1.000
_cell.angle_alpha   90.00
_cell.angle_beta   90.00
_cell.angle_gamma   90.00
#
_symmetry.space_group_name_H-M   'P 1'
#
loop_
_entity.id
_entity.type
_entity.pdbx_description
1 polymer ?
#
loop_
_entity_poly.entity_id
_entity_poly.type
_entity_poly.pdbx_seq_one_letter_code
_entity_poly.pdbx_strand_id
1 'polypeptide(L)'
;MSAPSDVPEMDAAGYNDDSTFSWNEILHVQNLIERCLQQSMSQNDIINALQAQANVDPNFTRTVWQKLEEQNPSFFEAYALHLTLKEQILTFNYLVSQQREMSEGGQPALMVESKSAAEIPRVMPSTSSMAPLLSPIKNELDTCAFFT
;
A
#
# COMPACT_ATOMS: atom_id res chain seq x y z
N MET A 1 2.84 51.25 61.45
CA MET A 1 2.39 51.26 60.04
C MET A 1 3.62 51.14 59.16
N SER A 2 3.46 50.50 58.01
CA SER A 2 4.47 50.20 56.98
C SER A 2 5.21 48.87 57.14
N ALA A 3 4.62 47.85 56.52
CA ALA A 3 5.35 46.71 55.97
C ALA A 3 5.85 47.08 54.56
N PRO A 4 7.00 46.58 54.10
CA PRO A 4 7.23 46.34 52.69
C PRO A 4 6.88 44.87 52.39
N SER A 5 5.89 44.68 51.52
CA SER A 5 5.61 43.40 50.88
C SER A 5 6.64 43.20 49.76
N ASP A 6 7.69 42.43 50.01
CA ASP A 6 8.46 41.80 48.95
C ASP A 6 7.62 40.65 48.40
N VAL A 7 7.02 40.86 47.23
CA VAL A 7 6.36 39.82 46.45
C VAL A 7 7.45 39.13 45.63
N PRO A 8 7.65 37.80 45.75
CA PRO A 8 8.51 37.08 44.82
C PRO A 8 7.79 36.99 43.48
N GLU A 9 8.38 37.60 42.46
CA GLU A 9 7.97 37.51 41.06
C GLU A 9 8.25 36.08 40.57
N MET A 10 7.21 35.24 40.61
CA MET A 10 7.22 33.88 40.08
C MET A 10 6.77 33.88 38.62
N ASP A 11 7.66 33.36 37.78
CA ASP A 11 7.41 32.53 36.60
C ASP A 11 6.57 33.12 35.45
N ALA A 12 7.27 33.75 34.51
CA ALA A 12 6.94 33.64 33.10
C ALA A 12 7.98 32.76 32.40
N ALA A 13 8.08 31.49 32.83
CA ALA A 13 8.60 30.46 31.94
C ALA A 13 7.70 30.49 30.71
N GLY A 14 8.23 30.97 29.59
CA GLY A 14 7.57 30.93 28.30
C GLY A 14 7.08 29.52 28.06
N TYR A 15 5.77 29.33 28.20
CA TYR A 15 5.07 28.13 27.79
C TYR A 15 5.35 28.04 26.30
N ASN A 16 6.31 27.19 25.93
CA ASN A 16 6.59 26.86 24.56
C ASN A 16 5.25 26.44 23.98
N ASP A 17 4.76 27.26 23.06
CA ASP A 17 3.51 27.08 22.34
C ASP A 17 3.53 25.65 21.79
N ASP A 18 2.84 24.79 22.53
CA ASP A 18 2.41 23.46 22.13
C ASP A 18 1.93 23.64 20.70
N SER A 19 2.64 23.04 19.74
CA SER A 19 2.47 23.34 18.32
C SER A 19 1.04 23.00 17.92
N THR A 20 0.14 23.97 18.07
CA THR A 20 -1.27 23.82 17.75
C THR A 20 -1.32 23.81 16.24
N PHE A 21 -1.25 22.62 15.66
CA PHE A 21 -1.40 22.44 14.23
C PHE A 21 -2.64 23.20 13.75
N SER A 22 -2.47 23.98 12.70
CA SER A 22 -3.58 24.73 12.13
C SER A 22 -4.58 23.76 11.51
N TRP A 23 -5.87 24.11 11.56
CA TRP A 23 -6.93 23.31 10.92
C TRP A 23 -6.65 23.05 9.43
N ASN A 24 -6.00 24.00 8.75
CA ASN A 24 -5.61 23.86 7.35
C ASN A 24 -4.57 22.75 7.15
N GLU A 25 -3.60 22.61 8.05
CA GLU A 25 -2.59 21.54 7.98
C GLU A 25 -3.21 20.16 8.22
N ILE A 26 -4.14 20.06 9.17
CA ILE A 26 -4.87 18.82 9.43
C ILE A 26 -5.69 18.40 8.20
N LEU A 27 -6.46 19.33 7.64
CA LEU A 27 -7.25 19.09 6.43
C LEU A 27 -6.37 18.71 5.23
N HIS A 28 -5.23 19.37 5.07
CA HIS A 28 -4.28 19.04 4.01
C HIS A 28 -3.75 17.62 4.15
N VAL A 29 -3.25 17.24 5.33
CA VAL A 29 -2.73 15.90 5.59
C VAL A 29 -3.81 14.83 5.46
N GLN A 30 -5.03 15.11 5.93
CA GLN A 30 -6.16 14.22 5.72
C GLN A 30 -6.41 13.96 4.22
N ASN A 31 -6.42 15.01 3.39
CA ASN A 31 -6.65 14.88 1.95
C ASN A 31 -5.56 14.04 1.27
N LEU A 32 -4.31 14.21 1.70
CA LEU A 32 -3.19 13.39 1.24
C LEU A 32 -3.36 11.92 1.64
N ILE A 33 -3.74 11.64 2.88
CA ILE A 33 -4.01 10.28 3.34
C ILE A 33 -5.15 9.64 2.54
N GLU A 34 -6.24 10.37 2.30
CA GLU A 34 -7.38 9.87 1.51
C GLU A 34 -6.98 9.49 0.09
N ARG A 35 -6.15 10.31 -0.58
CA ARG A 35 -5.59 9.97 -1.89
C ARG A 35 -4.74 8.70 -1.82
N CYS A 36 -3.95 8.51 -0.76
CA CYS A 36 -3.09 7.34 -0.61
C CYS A 36 -3.91 6.07 -0.42
N LEU A 37 -4.99 6.17 0.35
CA LEU A 37 -5.93 5.08 0.58
C LEU A 37 -6.60 4.64 -0.74
N GLN A 38 -6.95 5.58 -1.62
CA GLN A 38 -7.51 5.24 -2.94
C GLN A 38 -6.54 4.41 -3.80
N GLN A 39 -5.23 4.59 -3.62
CA GLN A 39 -4.20 3.81 -4.33
C GLN A 39 -3.86 2.47 -3.64
N SER A 40 -4.55 2.14 -2.55
CA SER A 40 -4.35 0.90 -1.81
C SER A 40 -2.89 0.76 -1.35
N MET A 41 -2.34 1.84 -0.77
CA MET A 41 -1.03 1.88 -0.13
C MET A 41 -1.11 1.37 1.33
N SER A 42 -0.07 0.70 1.81
CA SER A 42 0.00 0.32 3.22
C SER A 42 0.24 1.54 4.09
N GLN A 43 -0.17 1.51 5.36
CA GLN A 43 0.05 2.63 6.30
C GLN A 43 1.52 3.08 6.34
N ASN A 44 2.46 2.13 6.28
CA ASN A 44 3.89 2.44 6.25
C ASN A 44 4.30 3.20 4.99
N ASP A 45 3.81 2.78 3.82
CA ASP A 45 4.09 3.45 2.56
C ASP A 45 3.52 4.86 2.54
N ILE A 46 2.33 5.05 3.12
CA ILE A 46 1.69 6.37 3.27
C ILE A 46 2.55 7.29 4.12
N ILE A 47 2.96 6.84 5.31
CA ILE A 47 3.81 7.63 6.20
C ILE A 47 5.12 8.02 5.51
N ASN A 48 5.76 7.07 4.82
CA ASN A 48 7.01 7.32 4.10
C ASN A 48 6.80 8.26 2.90
N ALA A 49 5.70 8.12 2.16
CA ALA A 49 5.38 8.97 1.02
C ALA A 49 5.09 10.40 1.46
N LEU A 50 4.30 10.60 2.51
CA LEU A 50 3.99 11.93 3.06
C LEU A 50 5.23 12.62 3.62
N GLN A 51 6.12 11.86 4.28
CA GLN A 51 7.40 12.38 4.74
C GLN A 51 8.30 12.80 3.57
N ALA A 52 8.46 11.93 2.57
CA ALA A 52 9.39 12.17 1.47
C ALA A 52 8.91 13.26 0.49
N GLN A 53 7.60 13.36 0.24
CA GLN A 53 7.06 14.18 -0.85
C GLN A 53 6.39 15.46 -0.37
N ALA A 54 5.80 15.46 0.82
CA ALA A 54 5.13 16.63 1.40
C ALA A 54 5.85 17.17 2.64
N ASN A 55 7.00 16.58 3.02
CA ASN A 55 7.78 16.95 4.20
C ASN A 55 6.94 17.00 5.49
N VAL A 56 5.94 16.12 5.58
CA VAL A 56 5.05 16.02 6.75
C VAL A 56 5.73 15.18 7.83
N ASP A 57 5.61 15.60 9.09
CA ASP A 57 6.14 14.84 10.21
C ASP A 57 5.44 13.46 10.31
N PRO A 58 6.20 12.35 10.43
CA PRO A 58 5.63 11.01 10.56
C PRO A 58 4.73 10.83 11.79
N ASN A 59 5.05 11.47 12.92
CA ASN A 59 4.24 11.38 14.13
C ASN A 59 2.92 12.14 13.95
N PHE A 60 2.96 13.32 13.32
CA PHE A 60 1.74 14.04 12.97
C PHE A 60 0.85 13.21 12.05
N THR A 61 1.42 12.60 11.01
CA THR A 61 0.69 11.70 10.09
C THR A 61 0.06 10.53 10.82
N ARG A 62 0.77 9.89 11.77
CA ARG A 62 0.22 8.82 12.61
C ARG A 62 -0.96 9.30 13.46
N THR A 63 -0.88 10.48 14.05
CA THR A 63 -1.97 11.04 14.86
C THR A 63 -3.22 11.28 14.00
N VAL A 64 -3.07 11.88 12.82
CA VAL A 64 -4.19 12.10 11.89
C VAL A 64 -4.77 10.77 11.41
N TRP A 65 -3.93 9.81 11.05
CA TRP A 65 -4.35 8.46 10.68
C TRP A 65 -5.16 7.79 11.80
N GLN A 66 -4.63 7.79 13.03
CA GLN A 66 -5.31 7.20 14.18
C GLN A 66 -6.70 7.84 14.37
N LYS A 67 -6.81 9.16 14.21
CA LYS A 67 -8.09 9.84 14.30
C LYS A 67 -9.06 9.42 13.20
N LEU A 68 -8.58 9.26 11.96
CA LEU A 68 -9.41 8.78 10.85
C LEU A 68 -9.93 7.35 11.10
N GLU A 69 -9.08 6.48 11.63
CA GLU A 69 -9.42 5.10 11.97
C GLU A 69 -10.46 5.02 13.09
N GLU A 70 -10.27 5.80 14.16
CA GLU A 70 -11.24 5.92 15.27
C GLU A 70 -12.62 6.42 14.79
N GLN A 71 -12.65 7.35 13.83
CA GLN A 71 -13.91 7.90 13.32
C GLN A 71 -14.58 6.99 12.28
N ASN A 72 -13.83 6.16 11.56
CA ASN A 72 -14.33 5.35 10.45
C ASN A 72 -13.90 3.87 10.53
N PRO A 73 -14.16 3.16 11.65
CA PRO A 73 -13.58 1.83 11.87
C PRO A 73 -13.99 0.81 10.81
N SER A 74 -15.26 0.82 10.37
CA SER A 74 -15.77 -0.10 9.34
C SER A 74 -15.09 0.08 7.98
N PHE A 75 -14.70 1.31 7.63
CA PHE A 75 -13.96 1.58 6.40
C PHE A 75 -12.55 0.99 6.48
N PHE A 76 -11.84 1.22 7.58
CA PHE A 76 -10.47 0.73 7.75
C PHE A 76 -10.40 -0.80 7.86
N GLU A 77 -11.42 -1.45 8.44
CA GLU A 77 -11.56 -2.91 8.41
C GLU A 77 -11.70 -3.44 6.97
N ALA A 78 -12.60 -2.85 6.18
CA ALA A 78 -12.76 -3.22 4.78
C ALA A 78 -11.50 -2.93 3.95
N TYR A 79 -10.80 -1.83 4.26
CA TYR A 79 -9.56 -1.45 3.62
C TYR A 79 -8.42 -2.43 3.93
N ALA A 80 -8.28 -2.87 5.18
CA ALA A 80 -7.30 -3.88 5.55
C ALA A 80 -7.54 -5.21 4.82
N LEU A 81 -8.80 -5.61 4.66
CA LEU A 81 -9.17 -6.77 3.85
C LEU A 81 -8.83 -6.56 2.37
N HIS A 82 -9.10 -5.37 1.83
CA HIS A 82 -8.76 -5.02 0.45
C HIS A 82 -7.25 -5.10 0.20
N LEU A 83 -6.42 -4.55 1.09
CA LEU A 83 -4.97 -4.66 1.01
C LEU A 83 -4.50 -6.12 1.03
N THR A 84 -5.06 -6.92 1.92
CA THR A 84 -4.72 -8.35 2.02
C THR A 84 -5.07 -9.09 0.73
N LEU A 85 -6.25 -8.82 0.17
CA LEU A 85 -6.70 -9.44 -1.09
C LEU A 85 -5.79 -9.03 -2.27
N LYS A 86 -5.44 -7.74 -2.36
CA LYS A 86 -4.52 -7.22 -3.37
C LYS A 86 -3.18 -7.97 -3.30
N GLU A 87 -2.60 -8.10 -2.11
CA GLU A 87 -1.33 -8.80 -1.91
C GLU A 87 -1.40 -10.29 -2.29
N GLN A 88 -2.50 -10.95 -1.92
CA GLN A 88 -2.73 -12.35 -2.29
C GLN A 88 -2.83 -12.54 -3.81
N ILE A 89 -3.57 -11.67 -4.50
CA ILE A 89 -3.69 -11.71 -5.96
C ILE A 89 -2.32 -11.49 -6.61
N LEU A 90 -1.54 -10.52 -6.12
CA LEU A 90 -0.19 -10.25 -6.62
C LEU A 90 0.73 -11.46 -6.44
N THR A 91 0.73 -12.05 -5.24
CA THR A 91 1.53 -13.24 -4.93
C THR A 91 1.12 -14.42 -5.82
N PHE A 92 -0.19 -14.65 -5.98
CA PHE A 92 -0.69 -15.71 -6.85
C PHE A 92 -0.26 -15.49 -8.31
N ASN A 93 -0.42 -14.28 -8.83
CA ASN A 93 -0.02 -13.93 -10.19
C ASN A 93 1.49 -14.14 -10.40
N TYR A 94 2.32 -13.80 -9.40
CA TYR A 94 3.76 -14.04 -9.43
C TYR A 94 4.09 -15.54 -9.47
N LEU A 95 3.45 -16.34 -8.61
CA LEU A 95 3.66 -17.79 -8.58
C LEU A 95 3.22 -18.48 -9.88
N VAL A 96 2.08 -18.08 -10.45
CA VAL A 96 1.59 -18.59 -11.74
C VAL A 96 2.56 -18.25 -12.87
N SER A 97 3.12 -17.04 -12.86
CA SER A 97 4.12 -16.61 -13.85
C SER A 97 5.39 -17.45 -13.75
N GLN A 98 5.90 -17.69 -12.54
CA GLN A 98 7.05 -18.59 -12.35
C GLN A 98 6.78 -20.02 -12.82
N GLN A 99 5.59 -20.58 -12.55
CA GLN A 99 5.24 -21.92 -13.03
C GLN A 99 5.22 -22.00 -14.56
N ARG A 100 4.73 -20.94 -15.23
CA ARG A 100 4.73 -20.85 -16.70
C ARG A 100 6.15 -20.84 -17.25
N GLU A 101 7.04 -20.03 -16.68
CA GLU A 101 8.44 -19.94 -17.10
C GLU A 101 9.19 -21.27 -16.93
N MET A 102 8.95 -21.99 -15.83
CA MET A 102 9.51 -23.34 -15.62
C MET A 102 8.97 -24.37 -16.63
N SER A 103 7.71 -24.20 -17.08
CA SER A 103 7.05 -25.11 -18.02
C SER A 103 7.40 -24.80 -19.48
N GLU A 104 7.66 -23.53 -19.82
CA GLU A 104 8.08 -23.08 -21.16
C GLU A 104 9.60 -23.24 -21.39
N GLY A 105 10.42 -23.30 -20.32
CA GLY A 105 11.86 -23.61 -20.38
C GLY A 105 12.20 -25.10 -20.52
N GLY A 106 11.21 -25.99 -20.42
CA GLY A 106 11.37 -27.42 -20.67
C GLY A 106 11.34 -27.72 -22.17
N GLN A 107 12.52 -27.95 -22.77
CA GLN A 107 12.62 -28.55 -24.11
C GLN A 107 11.75 -29.82 -24.21
N PRO A 108 11.22 -30.13 -25.41
CA PRO A 108 10.30 -31.25 -25.60
C PRO A 108 10.97 -32.52 -25.11
N ALA A 109 10.31 -33.19 -24.16
CA ALA A 109 10.70 -34.51 -23.70
C ALA A 109 11.00 -35.37 -24.93
N LEU A 110 12.27 -35.80 -25.05
CA LEU A 110 12.71 -36.77 -26.04
C LEU A 110 11.79 -37.99 -25.90
N MET A 111 10.89 -38.17 -26.87
CA MET A 111 10.07 -39.39 -26.96
C MET A 111 11.01 -40.52 -27.39
N VAL A 112 11.56 -41.24 -26.42
CA VAL A 112 12.17 -42.55 -26.64
C VAL A 112 11.06 -43.58 -26.79
N GLU A 113 11.03 -44.17 -27.99
CA GLU A 113 10.58 -45.50 -28.45
C GLU A 113 9.33 -46.13 -27.79
N SER A 114 8.37 -46.65 -28.56
CA SER A 114 8.53 -47.94 -29.24
C SER A 114 7.41 -48.20 -30.26
N LYS A 115 7.76 -48.89 -31.35
CA LYS A 115 6.82 -49.37 -32.37
C LYS A 115 5.85 -50.40 -31.78
N SER A 116 4.54 -50.15 -31.82
CA SER A 116 3.54 -51.21 -32.05
C SER A 116 2.19 -50.62 -32.45
N ALA A 117 1.56 -51.25 -33.45
CA ALA A 117 0.40 -50.77 -34.18
C ALA A 117 -0.92 -51.09 -33.44
N ALA A 118 -1.71 -50.04 -33.16
CA ALA A 118 -3.18 -50.04 -33.13
C ALA A 118 -3.65 -48.61 -32.83
N GLU A 119 -4.07 -47.90 -33.86
CA GLU A 119 -4.34 -46.47 -33.86
C GLU A 119 -5.78 -46.18 -33.41
N ILE A 120 -5.93 -45.54 -32.24
CA ILE A 120 -7.11 -44.74 -31.87
C ILE A 120 -6.56 -43.32 -31.66
N PRO A 121 -6.99 -42.30 -32.43
CA PRO A 121 -6.48 -40.95 -32.26
C PRO A 121 -6.92 -40.42 -30.89
N ARG A 122 -6.00 -40.42 -29.91
CA ARG A 122 -6.18 -39.69 -28.67
C ARG A 122 -5.94 -38.21 -29.01
N VAL A 123 -7.03 -37.48 -29.21
CA VAL A 123 -7.02 -36.02 -29.37
C VAL A 123 -6.45 -35.45 -28.08
N MET A 124 -5.17 -35.09 -28.10
CA MET A 124 -4.60 -34.23 -27.07
C MET A 124 -5.30 -32.87 -27.23
N PRO A 125 -5.86 -32.27 -26.17
CA PRO A 125 -6.38 -30.93 -26.28
C PRO A 125 -5.19 -30.06 -26.69
N SER A 126 -5.26 -29.52 -27.91
CA SER A 126 -4.33 -28.51 -28.37
C SER A 126 -4.31 -27.45 -27.28
N THR A 127 -3.13 -27.17 -26.71
CA THR A 127 -2.92 -26.02 -25.85
C THR A 127 -3.11 -24.80 -26.73
N SER A 128 -4.38 -24.45 -26.96
CA SER A 128 -4.79 -23.20 -27.55
C SER A 128 -4.05 -22.14 -26.77
N SER A 129 -3.31 -21.33 -27.50
CA SER A 129 -2.66 -20.13 -27.01
C SER A 129 -3.69 -19.34 -26.21
N MET A 130 -3.71 -19.57 -24.89
CA MET A 130 -4.45 -18.75 -23.95
C MET A 130 -3.65 -17.47 -23.86
N ALA A 131 -3.95 -16.55 -24.79
CA ALA A 131 -3.50 -15.18 -24.70
C ALA A 131 -3.86 -14.65 -23.30
N PRO A 132 -2.94 -13.98 -22.61
CA PRO A 132 -3.18 -13.52 -21.25
C PRO A 132 -4.34 -12.51 -21.26
N LEU A 133 -5.48 -12.87 -20.68
CA LEU A 133 -6.61 -11.96 -20.48
C LEU A 133 -6.42 -11.04 -19.27
N LEU A 134 -5.46 -11.33 -18.40
CA LEU A 134 -5.07 -10.40 -17.36
C LEU A 134 -3.85 -9.64 -17.86
N SER A 135 -4.09 -8.38 -18.23
CA SER A 135 -3.06 -7.37 -18.16
C SER A 135 -2.38 -7.45 -16.78
N PRO A 136 -1.06 -7.22 -16.67
CA PRO A 136 -0.47 -6.95 -15.38
C PRO A 136 -1.36 -5.88 -14.75
N ILE A 137 -1.90 -6.14 -13.57
CA ILE A 137 -2.48 -5.08 -12.75
C ILE A 137 -1.35 -4.07 -12.68
N LYS A 138 -1.49 -2.97 -13.42
CA LYS A 138 -0.44 -1.98 -13.55
C LYS A 138 -0.13 -1.56 -12.12
N ASN A 139 1.08 -1.85 -11.66
CA ASN A 139 1.68 -1.06 -10.60
C ASN A 139 1.83 0.33 -11.22
N GLU A 140 0.77 1.14 -11.19
CA GLU A 140 0.88 2.57 -11.40
C GLU A 140 1.60 3.14 -10.17
N LEU A 141 2.90 2.86 -10.13
CA LEU A 141 3.89 3.48 -9.27
C LEU A 141 4.44 4.74 -9.96
N ASP A 142 3.55 5.50 -10.63
CA ASP A 142 3.84 6.90 -10.92
C ASP A 142 3.60 7.69 -9.64
N THR A 143 4.49 7.47 -8.66
CA THR A 143 4.56 8.15 -7.37
C THR A 143 4.52 9.68 -7.53
N CYS A 144 4.99 10.18 -8.69
CA CYS A 144 5.06 11.61 -8.99
C CYS A 144 3.71 12.28 -9.32
N ALA A 145 2.67 11.53 -9.72
CA ALA A 145 1.37 12.12 -10.08
C ALA A 145 0.48 12.42 -8.86
N PHE A 146 0.91 12.06 -7.66
CA PHE A 146 0.07 12.01 -6.46
C PHE A 146 -0.16 13.39 -5.79
N PHE A 147 0.87 14.24 -5.80
CA PHE A 147 0.90 15.52 -5.09
C PHE A 147 0.75 16.76 -6.00
N THR A 148 0.62 16.58 -7.32
CA THR A 148 0.32 17.68 -8.28
C THR A 148 -1.19 17.85 -8.45
#